data_AF-A0A843RJD9-F1
#
_entry.id   AF-A0A843RJD9-F1
#
_cell.length_a   1.000
_cell.length_b   1.000
_cell.length_c   1.000
_cell.angle_alpha   90.00
_cell.angle_beta   90.00
_cell.angle_gamma   90.00
#
_symmetry.space_group_name_H-M   'P 1'
#
loop_
_entity.id
_entity.type
_entity.pdbx_description
1 polymer ?
#
loop_
_entity_poly.entity_id
_entity_poly.type
_entity_poly.pdbx_seq_one_letter_code
_entity_poly.pdbx_strand_id
1 'polypeptide(L)'
;MAIRYLSEHDSPDDPGGLIREALGLGEEFPGPAEDVALAWILRLGQDRDPAEAATRLIADYELDREPGPGGACGRLVAILRETAEFPAQRMTRHLCQPRRRGGWRRKRP
;
A
#
# COMPACT_ATOMS: atom_id res chain seq x y z
N MET A 1 4.19 -11.04 -28.47
CA MET A 1 5.26 -11.33 -27.50
C MET A 1 5.43 -10.11 -26.62
N ALA A 2 4.97 -10.15 -25.36
CA ALA A 2 5.27 -9.07 -24.41
C ALA A 2 6.58 -9.44 -23.73
N ILE A 3 7.64 -8.64 -23.95
CA ILE A 3 8.86 -8.76 -23.15
C ILE A 3 8.48 -8.30 -21.75
N ARG A 4 8.21 -9.25 -20.85
CA ARG A 4 8.14 -8.94 -19.42
C ARG A 4 9.58 -8.89 -18.94
N TYR A 5 10.14 -7.69 -18.87
CA TYR A 5 11.29 -7.43 -18.00
C TYR A 5 10.77 -7.58 -16.58
N LEU A 6 10.72 -8.82 -16.10
CA LEU A 6 10.48 -9.10 -14.70
C LEU A 6 11.79 -8.74 -14.01
N SER A 7 11.74 -7.72 -13.16
CA SER A 7 12.81 -7.44 -12.22
C SER A 7 13.20 -8.74 -11.52
N GLU A 8 14.47 -8.91 -11.19
CA GLU A 8 14.90 -10.04 -10.34
C GLU A 8 14.21 -10.04 -8.96
N HIS A 9 13.62 -8.90 -8.60
CA HIS A 9 12.85 -8.70 -7.38
C HIS A 9 11.32 -8.82 -7.58
N ASP A 10 10.85 -9.22 -8.76
CA ASP A 10 9.42 -9.44 -8.99
C ASP A 10 8.88 -10.49 -8.02
N SER A 11 7.82 -10.12 -7.31
CA SER A 11 7.09 -11.06 -6.47
C SER A 11 5.59 -10.75 -6.52
N PRO A 12 4.73 -11.70 -6.12
CA PRO A 12 3.29 -11.45 -6.06
C PRO A 12 2.91 -10.28 -5.16
N ASP A 13 3.70 -10.02 -4.11
CA ASP A 13 3.44 -8.97 -3.13
C ASP A 13 4.23 -7.68 -3.45
N ASP A 14 5.18 -7.72 -4.40
CA ASP A 14 5.90 -6.57 -4.99
C ASP A 14 6.01 -6.71 -6.52
N PRO A 15 4.92 -6.46 -7.28
CA PRO A 15 4.92 -6.68 -8.72
C PRO A 15 5.87 -5.74 -9.48
N GLY A 16 6.79 -6.37 -10.19
CA GLY A 16 7.91 -5.74 -10.89
C GLY A 16 9.06 -5.34 -9.96
N GLY A 17 9.08 -5.77 -8.70
CA GLY A 17 10.10 -5.39 -7.73
C GLY A 17 10.08 -3.89 -7.39
N LEU A 18 8.95 -3.22 -7.59
CA LEU A 18 8.83 -1.77 -7.55
C LEU A 18 9.24 -1.19 -6.19
N ILE A 19 8.77 -1.78 -5.09
CA ILE A 19 9.12 -1.36 -3.74
C ILE A 19 10.60 -1.63 -3.49
N ARG A 20 11.09 -2.82 -3.87
CA ARG A 20 12.49 -3.19 -3.68
C ARG A 20 13.45 -2.27 -4.42
N GLU A 21 13.15 -1.92 -5.67
CA GLU A 21 13.96 -1.01 -6.48
C GLU A 21 13.94 0.41 -5.92
N ALA A 22 12.78 0.91 -5.50
CA ALA A 22 12.67 2.23 -4.86
C ALA A 22 13.51 2.30 -3.58
N LEU A 23 13.43 1.28 -2.72
CA LEU A 23 14.24 1.19 -1.51
C LEU A 23 15.74 1.04 -1.82
N GLY A 24 16.09 0.34 -2.90
CA GLY A 24 17.48 0.18 -3.36
C GLY A 24 18.13 1.48 -3.81
N LEU A 25 17.34 2.43 -4.32
CA LEU A 25 17.82 3.78 -4.66
C LEU A 25 18.15 4.64 -3.43
N GLY A 26 17.52 4.37 -2.28
CA GLY A 26 17.81 5.09 -1.03
C GLY A 26 17.63 6.61 -1.16
N GLU A 27 18.70 7.36 -0.89
CA GLU A 27 18.72 8.83 -0.98
C GLU A 27 18.66 9.35 -2.43
N GLU A 28 18.98 8.52 -3.43
CA GLU A 28 18.91 8.88 -4.85
C GLU A 28 17.48 8.75 -5.41
N PHE A 29 16.55 8.24 -4.61
CA PHE A 29 15.16 8.05 -5.04
C PHE A 29 14.50 9.42 -5.34
N PRO A 30 14.08 9.68 -6.60
CA PRO A 30 13.75 11.04 -7.06
C PRO A 30 12.30 11.46 -6.82
N GLY A 31 11.42 10.54 -6.44
CA GLY A 31 9.97 10.75 -6.42
C GLY A 31 9.40 10.82 -5.02
N PRO A 32 8.15 11.32 -4.87
CA PRO A 32 7.44 11.16 -3.62
C PRO A 32 7.14 9.67 -3.38
N ALA A 33 7.21 9.26 -2.13
CA ALA A 33 6.91 7.89 -1.71
C ALA A 33 5.47 7.48 -2.08
N GLU A 34 4.55 8.43 -2.03
CA GLU A 34 3.12 8.26 -2.29
C GLU A 34 2.85 7.74 -3.72
N ASP A 35 3.60 8.21 -4.71
CA ASP A 35 3.42 7.79 -6.11
C ASP A 35 3.85 6.33 -6.30
N VAL A 36 4.95 5.91 -5.64
CA VAL A 36 5.40 4.52 -5.65
C VAL A 36 4.40 3.61 -4.93
N ALA A 37 3.91 4.03 -3.77
CA ALA A 37 2.89 3.28 -3.04
C ALA A 37 1.59 3.13 -3.86
N LEU A 38 1.13 4.19 -4.52
CA LEU A 38 -0.04 4.14 -5.40
C LEU A 38 0.19 3.21 -6.59
N ALA A 39 1.34 3.34 -7.27
CA ALA A 39 1.69 2.48 -8.39
C ALA A 39 1.78 1.00 -7.98
N TRP A 40 2.32 0.71 -6.80
CA TRP A 40 2.37 -0.64 -6.22
C TRP A 40 0.96 -1.19 -5.96
N ILE A 41 0.08 -0.43 -5.28
CA ILE A 41 -1.32 -0.84 -5.02
C ILE A 41 -2.06 -1.13 -6.32
N LEU A 42 -1.89 -0.29 -7.34
CA LEU A 42 -2.53 -0.50 -8.64
C LEU A 42 -2.02 -1.76 -9.35
N ARG A 43 -0.76 -2.15 -9.13
CA ARG A 43 -0.14 -3.34 -9.73
C ARG A 43 -0.45 -4.64 -9.00
N LEU A 44 -0.72 -4.61 -7.70
CA LEU A 44 -1.16 -5.79 -6.93
C LEU A 44 -2.41 -6.45 -7.53
N GLY A 45 -3.26 -5.66 -8.18
CA GLY A 45 -4.52 -6.12 -8.74
C GLY A 45 -5.61 -6.32 -7.68
N GLN A 46 -6.78 -6.80 -8.11
CA GLN A 46 -7.96 -6.90 -7.24
C GLN A 46 -7.96 -8.15 -6.34
N ASP A 47 -7.13 -9.14 -6.65
CA ASP A 47 -7.11 -10.45 -5.96
C ASP A 47 -6.18 -10.47 -4.73
N ARG A 48 -5.56 -9.33 -4.39
CA ARG A 48 -4.59 -9.20 -3.29
C ARG A 48 -5.01 -8.08 -2.35
N ASP A 49 -5.00 -8.37 -1.05
CA ASP A 49 -5.18 -7.34 -0.02
C ASP A 49 -3.86 -6.57 0.15
N PRO A 50 -3.84 -5.24 -0.11
CA PRO A 50 -2.66 -4.42 0.10
C PRO A 50 -2.09 -4.50 1.53
N ALA A 51 -2.93 -4.71 2.55
CA ALA A 51 -2.46 -4.82 3.92
C ALA A 51 -1.67 -6.12 4.16
N GLU A 52 -2.16 -7.25 3.61
CA GLU A 52 -1.43 -8.52 3.70
C GLU A 52 -0.13 -8.47 2.90
N ALA A 53 -0.16 -7.88 1.70
CA ALA A 53 1.03 -7.70 0.89
C ALA A 53 2.06 -6.81 1.61
N ALA A 54 1.64 -5.66 2.17
CA ALA A 54 2.50 -4.78 2.96
C ALA A 54 3.13 -5.50 4.16
N THR A 55 2.34 -6.29 4.90
CA THR A 55 2.84 -7.07 6.04
C THR A 55 3.97 -8.02 5.64
N ARG A 56 3.82 -8.69 4.50
CA ARG A 56 4.84 -9.61 3.97
C ARG A 56 6.08 -8.86 3.52
N LEU A 57 5.93 -7.74 2.80
CA LEU A 57 7.07 -6.93 2.36
C LEU A 57 7.88 -6.36 3.53
N ILE A 58 7.21 -5.93 4.60
CA ILE A 58 7.89 -5.45 5.81
C ILE A 58 8.76 -6.55 6.41
N ALA A 59 8.25 -7.79 6.47
CA ALA A 59 9.01 -8.93 6.98
C ALA A 59 10.15 -9.33 6.03
N ASP A 60 9.84 -9.49 4.73
CA ASP A 60 10.77 -10.00 3.72
C ASP A 60 11.94 -9.05 3.47
N TYR A 61 11.70 -7.74 3.53
CA TYR A 61 12.72 -6.71 3.34
C TYR A 61 13.27 -6.18 4.67
N GLU A 62 12.88 -6.78 5.80
CA GLU A 62 13.36 -6.46 7.15
C GLU A 62 13.18 -4.97 7.52
N LEU A 63 12.06 -4.36 7.09
CA LEU A 63 11.81 -2.91 7.18
C LEU A 63 11.48 -2.42 8.59
N ASP A 64 11.40 -3.32 9.57
CA ASP A 64 11.18 -3.00 10.98
C ASP A 64 12.48 -2.73 11.76
N ARG A 65 13.64 -2.85 11.09
CA ARG A 65 14.93 -2.56 11.72
C ARG A 65 15.15 -1.06 11.89
N GLU A 66 15.71 -0.69 13.04
CA GLU A 66 16.14 0.68 13.35
C GLU A 66 17.68 0.79 13.27
N PRO A 67 18.22 1.93 12.78
CA PRO A 67 17.50 3.07 12.23
C PRO A 67 16.94 2.77 10.83
N GLY A 68 15.68 3.15 10.60
CA GLY A 68 15.07 3.06 9.27
C GLY A 68 15.68 4.04 8.25
N PRO A 69 15.39 3.88 6.95
CA PRO A 69 15.86 4.81 5.92
C PRO A 69 15.29 6.22 6.13
N GLY A 70 16.08 7.23 5.77
CA GLY A 70 15.65 8.63 5.77
C GLY A 70 14.83 9.01 4.53
N GLY A 71 14.44 10.29 4.46
CA GLY A 71 13.87 10.90 3.25
C GLY A 71 12.63 10.20 2.70
N ALA A 72 12.55 10.12 1.37
CA ALA A 72 11.42 9.52 0.67
C ALA A 72 11.32 8.00 0.89
N CYS A 73 12.44 7.29 1.01
CA CYS A 73 12.42 5.86 1.35
C CYS A 73 11.84 5.61 2.75
N GLY A 74 12.21 6.43 3.74
CA GLY A 74 11.60 6.40 5.08
C GLY A 74 10.10 6.64 5.05
N ARG A 75 9.66 7.61 4.22
CA ARG A 75 8.22 7.86 4.01
C ARG A 75 7.52 6.67 3.37
N LEU A 76 8.16 5.99 2.41
CA LEU A 76 7.61 4.80 1.77
C LEU A 76 7.44 3.65 2.78
N VAL A 77 8.44 3.40 3.63
CA VAL A 77 8.35 2.41 4.71
C VAL A 77 7.20 2.76 5.67
N ALA A 78 7.03 4.03 6.03
CA ALA A 78 5.92 4.47 6.86
C ALA A 78 4.56 4.20 6.21
N ILE A 79 4.40 4.46 4.90
CA ILE A 79 3.16 4.16 4.16
C ILE A 79 2.89 2.65 4.13
N LEU A 80 3.91 1.82 3.96
CA LEU A 80 3.74 0.35 4.02
C LEU A 80 3.27 -0.11 5.39
N ARG A 81 3.85 0.42 6.47
CA ARG A 81 3.40 0.14 7.85
C ARG A 81 1.96 0.58 8.09
N GLU A 82 1.62 1.81 7.68
CA GLU A 82 0.24 2.30 7.74
C GLU A 82 -0.69 1.37 6.96
N THR A 83 -0.33 0.96 5.74
CA THR A 83 -1.12 0.04 4.91
C THR A 83 -1.33 -1.31 5.58
N ALA A 84 -0.30 -1.87 6.23
CA ALA A 84 -0.40 -3.13 6.97
C ALA A 84 -1.39 -3.06 8.15
N GLU A 85 -1.54 -1.89 8.78
CA GLU A 85 -2.47 -1.68 9.90
C GLU A 85 -3.96 -1.52 9.48
N PHE A 86 -4.23 -1.29 8.19
CA PHE A 86 -5.57 -1.07 7.64
C PHE A 86 -6.00 -2.20 6.66
N PRO A 87 -6.32 -3.41 7.15
CA PRO A 87 -6.81 -4.49 6.29
C PRO A 87 -8.11 -4.14 5.58
N ALA A 88 -8.36 -4.74 4.41
CA ALA A 88 -9.52 -4.45 3.55
C ALA A 88 -10.88 -4.60 4.28
N GLN A 89 -10.93 -5.48 5.30
CA GLN A 89 -12.08 -5.68 6.19
C GLN A 89 -12.44 -4.40 7.00
N ARG A 90 -11.45 -3.55 7.28
CA ARG A 90 -11.63 -2.26 7.96
C ARG A 90 -12.10 -1.18 6.98
N MET A 91 -11.60 -1.19 5.74
CA MET A 91 -12.06 -0.28 4.68
C MET A 91 -13.53 -0.51 4.31
N THR A 92 -13.96 -1.78 4.16
CA THR A 92 -15.37 -2.11 3.91
C THR A 92 -16.28 -1.66 5.07
N ARG A 93 -15.81 -1.72 6.31
CA ARG A 93 -16.57 -1.21 7.46
C ARG A 93 -16.79 0.31 7.43
N HIS A 94 -15.91 1.07 6.80
CA HIS A 94 -16.04 2.52 6.67
C HIS A 94 -16.86 2.93 5.42
N LEU A 95 -16.74 2.19 4.32
CA LEU A 95 -17.47 2.47 3.07
C LEU A 95 -18.90 1.91 3.07
N CYS A 96 -19.14 0.78 3.74
CA CYS A 96 -20.43 0.09 3.76
C CYS A 96 -21.26 0.40 5.02
N GLN A 97 -20.86 1.37 5.85
CA GLN A 97 -21.75 1.83 6.91
C GLN A 97 -22.97 2.52 6.26
N PRO A 98 -24.18 1.97 6.41
CA PRO A 98 -25.38 2.65 5.92
C PRO A 98 -25.46 3.96 6.69
N ARG A 99 -25.31 5.09 5.99
CA ARG A 99 -25.61 6.41 6.57
C ARG A 99 -27.00 6.28 7.15
N ARG A 100 -27.15 6.29 8.48
CA ARG A 100 -28.45 6.23 9.15
C ARG A 100 -29.24 7.42 8.63
N ARG A 101 -30.09 7.17 7.63
CA ARG A 101 -30.90 8.17 6.96
C ARG A 101 -31.86 8.68 8.02
N GLY A 102 -31.51 9.82 8.63
CA GLY A 102 -32.27 10.43 9.70
C GLY A 102 -33.72 10.51 9.30
N GLY A 103 -34.57 9.78 10.03
CA GLY A 103 -36.00 9.71 9.79
C GLY A 103 -36.60 11.09 9.93
N TRP A 104 -36.79 11.77 8.81
CA TRP A 104 -37.62 12.97 8.71
C TRP A 104 -39.04 12.56 9.11
N ARG A 105 -39.37 12.75 10.40
CA ARG A 105 -40.74 12.69 10.87
C ARG A 105 -41.53 13.76 10.12
N ARG A 106 -42.29 13.33 9.12
CA ARG A 106 -43.38 14.10 8.52
C ARG A 106 -44.34 14.50 9.65
N LYS A 107 -44.28 15.75 10.09
CA LYS A 107 -45.47 16.39 10.66
C LYS A 107 -46.43 16.60 9.48
N ARG A 108 -47.59 15.95 9.57
CA ARG A 108 -48.76 16.18 8.70
C ARG A 108 -49.82 16.95 9.51
N PRO A 109 -50.77 17.61 8.82
CA PRO A 109 -51.24 18.97 9.09
C PRO A 109 -52.06 19.14 10.37
#